data_AF-A0A1C4ME37-F1
#
_entry.id   AF-A0A1C4ME37-F1
#
_cell.length_a   1.000
_cell.length_b   1.000
_cell.length_c   1.000
_cell.angle_alpha   90.00
_cell.angle_beta   90.00
_cell.angle_gamma   90.00
#
_symmetry.space_group_name_H-M   'P 1'
#
loop_
_entity.id
_entity.type
_entity.pdbx_description
1 polymer ?
#
loop_
_entity_poly.entity_id
_entity_poly.type
_entity_poly.pdbx_seq_one_letter_code
_entity_poly.pdbx_strand_id
1 'polypeptide(L)'
;MGVRHMGDAVRKRQCGAGTRTGRGTRLGVAHLALLAGVLSGCGGTSGNASGPQASPSASASGRVAAARGATIGGPGSACALPVTFTLAERWKAVAVDTGRLTAEAGDDVDADVLDAVLRQGPVRAACEADAKPAGHIGFLRVWTGDGGGDDARTVLEAFVAAQEHTSGARYRSFTSGGLTGAEVAYRYGGGLPQGAKPERALAVVTPDGPVVLHLGGLDGAEFRAMTPAFELARDTLRAV
;
A
#
# COMPACT_ATOMS: atom_id res chain seq x y z
N MET A 1 44.78 27.73 -18.31
CA MET A 1 45.33 27.21 -17.03
C MET A 1 44.74 25.83 -16.80
N GLY A 2 45.62 24.85 -16.53
CA GLY A 2 45.33 23.42 -16.65
C GLY A 2 44.57 22.80 -15.49
N VAL A 3 43.77 21.80 -15.85
CA VAL A 3 43.08 20.84 -15.00
C VAL A 3 44.11 19.92 -14.32
N ARG A 4 44.01 19.71 -13.01
CA ARG A 4 44.72 18.63 -12.31
C ARG A 4 43.73 17.62 -11.77
N HIS A 5 43.71 16.46 -12.44
CA HIS A 5 43.32 15.18 -11.85
C HIS A 5 44.45 14.67 -10.96
N MET A 6 44.10 14.21 -9.76
CA MET A 6 44.83 13.28 -8.89
C MET A 6 43.80 12.83 -7.84
N GLY A 7 43.55 11.57 -7.56
CA GLY A 7 44.17 10.31 -7.93
C GLY A 7 43.67 9.29 -6.89
N ASP A 8 43.22 8.13 -7.36
CA ASP A 8 42.80 7.00 -6.54
C ASP A 8 43.86 6.59 -5.51
N ALA A 9 43.41 6.23 -4.31
CA ALA A 9 44.17 5.39 -3.39
C ALA A 9 43.26 4.32 -2.76
N VAL A 10 43.47 3.10 -3.26
CA VAL A 10 42.89 1.82 -2.85
C VAL A 10 43.74 1.18 -1.74
N ARG A 11 43.09 0.31 -0.92
CA ARG A 11 43.63 -0.72 0.03
C ARG A 11 44.04 -0.18 1.42
N LYS A 12 43.81 -0.86 2.55
CA LYS A 12 43.63 -2.29 2.89
C LYS A 12 43.08 -2.43 4.32
N ARG A 13 42.19 -3.42 4.53
CA ARG A 13 42.06 -4.37 5.66
C ARG A 13 42.26 -3.88 7.11
N GLN A 14 41.26 -4.16 7.97
CA GLN A 14 41.47 -5.01 9.15
C GLN A 14 40.15 -5.59 9.69
N CYS A 15 40.03 -6.92 9.65
CA CYS A 15 39.11 -7.67 10.50
C CYS A 15 39.74 -7.77 11.89
N GLY A 16 39.02 -7.32 12.92
CA GLY A 16 39.38 -7.53 14.32
C GLY A 16 38.35 -8.46 14.96
N ALA A 17 38.74 -9.71 15.19
CA ALA A 17 38.02 -10.64 16.03
C ALA A 17 38.15 -10.21 17.51
N GLY A 18 37.03 -10.05 18.20
CA GLY A 18 36.98 -9.78 19.63
C GLY A 18 36.20 -10.86 20.35
N THR A 19 36.89 -11.91 20.79
CA THR A 19 36.38 -12.90 21.74
C THR A 19 36.42 -12.31 23.15
N ARG A 20 35.27 -12.22 23.83
CA ARG A 20 35.22 -12.21 25.31
C ARG A 20 34.29 -13.29 25.81
N THR A 21 34.95 -14.28 26.39
CA THR A 21 34.46 -15.30 27.30
C THR A 21 33.95 -14.67 28.59
N GLY A 22 32.69 -14.94 28.94
CA GLY A 22 32.09 -14.63 30.23
C GLY A 22 31.36 -15.86 30.76
N ARG A 23 31.95 -16.51 31.77
CA ARG A 23 31.51 -17.74 32.42
C ARG A 23 30.45 -17.42 33.47
N GLY A 24 29.32 -18.12 33.48
CA GLY A 24 28.30 -18.02 34.53
C GLY A 24 27.35 -19.22 34.50
N THR A 25 27.70 -20.27 35.23
CA THR A 25 26.89 -21.49 35.47
C THR A 25 25.94 -21.33 36.66
N ARG A 26 24.66 -21.68 36.50
CA ARG A 26 23.78 -22.45 37.44
C ARG A 26 22.63 -23.05 36.61
N LEU A 27 22.61 -24.35 36.29
CA LEU A 27 22.07 -25.51 37.02
C LEU A 27 20.56 -25.48 37.38
N GLY A 28 19.83 -26.42 36.76
CA GLY A 28 18.60 -27.05 37.26
C GLY A 28 17.29 -26.59 36.58
N VAL A 29 16.32 -27.41 36.16
CA VAL A 29 16.02 -28.85 36.31
C VAL A 29 14.91 -29.21 35.27
N ALA A 30 15.01 -30.42 34.68
CA ALA A 30 14.02 -31.45 34.27
C ALA A 30 12.53 -31.09 34.02
N HIS A 31 11.68 -31.82 33.29
CA HIS A 31 11.64 -32.93 32.32
C HIS A 31 10.14 -33.06 31.90
N LEU A 32 9.86 -33.98 30.96
CA LEU A 32 8.56 -34.56 30.53
C LEU A 32 7.84 -33.81 29.40
N ALA A 33 7.84 -34.25 28.13
CA ALA A 33 7.54 -35.54 27.48
C ALA A 33 6.04 -35.80 27.21
N LEU A 34 5.83 -36.47 26.07
CA LEU A 34 4.62 -37.16 25.56
C LEU A 34 3.59 -36.27 24.81
N LEU A 35 2.95 -36.67 23.71
CA LEU A 35 3.08 -37.74 22.71
C LEU A 35 2.03 -37.44 21.62
N ALA A 36 2.32 -37.87 20.38
CA ALA A 36 1.44 -38.37 19.31
C ALA A 36 0.00 -37.82 19.09
N GLY A 37 -0.30 -37.54 17.81
CA GLY A 37 -1.66 -37.41 17.28
C GLY A 37 -1.68 -37.44 15.75
N VAL A 38 -1.51 -38.62 15.18
CA VAL A 38 -1.70 -38.93 13.74
C VAL A 38 -3.17 -38.84 13.35
N LEU A 39 -3.48 -38.26 12.20
CA LEU A 39 -4.67 -38.59 11.41
C LEU A 39 -4.29 -38.67 9.93
N SER A 40 -4.02 -39.91 9.54
CA SER A 40 -4.00 -40.42 8.17
C SER A 40 -5.37 -40.27 7.51
N GLY A 41 -5.39 -39.81 6.26
CA GLY A 41 -6.55 -39.82 5.38
C GLY A 41 -6.12 -40.06 3.94
N CYS A 42 -5.57 -41.24 3.66
CA CYS A 42 -5.35 -41.74 2.32
C CYS A 42 -6.28 -42.94 2.10
N GLY A 43 -7.25 -42.75 1.22
CA GLY A 43 -8.07 -43.79 0.62
C GLY A 43 -8.55 -43.20 -0.70
N GLY A 44 -8.52 -43.86 -1.83
CA GLY A 44 -8.26 -45.24 -2.19
C GLY A 44 -8.89 -45.43 -3.58
N THR A 45 -8.37 -46.38 -4.35
CA THR A 45 -8.87 -46.87 -5.64
C THR A 45 -8.74 -45.97 -6.88
N SER A 46 -7.71 -46.25 -7.68
CA SER A 46 -7.63 -45.89 -9.10
C SER A 46 -8.59 -46.77 -9.90
N GLY A 47 -9.81 -46.26 -10.13
CA GLY A 47 -10.72 -46.76 -11.15
C GLY A 47 -10.47 -46.02 -12.46
N ASN A 48 -10.04 -46.75 -13.49
CA ASN A 48 -9.87 -46.25 -14.85
C ASN A 48 -11.24 -46.06 -15.52
N ALA A 49 -11.66 -44.81 -15.72
CA ALA A 49 -12.75 -44.46 -16.63
C ALA A 49 -12.43 -43.14 -17.34
N SER A 50 -12.02 -43.26 -18.60
CA SER A 50 -11.90 -42.15 -19.53
C SER A 50 -13.27 -41.49 -19.73
N GLY A 51 -13.36 -40.21 -19.37
CA GLY A 51 -14.48 -39.31 -19.69
C GLY A 51 -13.92 -37.91 -19.95
N PRO A 52 -14.60 -37.05 -20.75
CA PRO A 52 -14.01 -35.81 -21.24
C PRO A 52 -13.64 -34.89 -20.08
N GLN A 53 -12.35 -34.58 -19.99
CA GLN A 53 -11.79 -33.65 -19.01
C GLN A 53 -12.30 -32.24 -19.34
N ALA A 54 -13.37 -31.83 -18.66
CA ALA A 54 -13.71 -30.42 -18.52
C ALA A 54 -12.57 -29.76 -17.73
N SER A 55 -11.79 -28.92 -18.41
CA SER A 55 -10.78 -28.09 -17.78
C SER A 55 -11.45 -27.17 -16.74
N PRO A 56 -11.11 -27.25 -15.44
CA PRO A 56 -11.42 -26.15 -14.54
C PRO A 56 -10.50 -25.00 -14.93
N SER A 57 -11.05 -24.07 -15.70
CA SER A 57 -10.49 -22.73 -15.84
C SER A 57 -10.48 -22.03 -14.48
N ALA A 58 -9.40 -21.28 -14.28
CA ALA A 58 -9.11 -20.41 -13.15
C ALA A 58 -8.81 -21.10 -11.81
N SER A 59 -7.51 -21.36 -11.62
CA SER A 59 -6.88 -21.19 -10.31
C SER A 59 -7.16 -19.77 -9.81
N ALA A 60 -8.29 -19.57 -9.14
CA ALA A 60 -8.43 -18.52 -8.16
C ALA A 60 -7.49 -18.90 -7.02
N SER A 61 -6.21 -18.54 -7.14
CA SER A 61 -5.28 -18.56 -6.02
C SER A 61 -6.00 -17.85 -4.88
N GLY A 62 -6.39 -18.61 -3.85
CA GLY A 62 -7.29 -18.19 -2.79
C GLY A 62 -6.76 -16.94 -2.11
N ARG A 63 -7.13 -15.78 -2.65
CA ARG A 63 -6.73 -14.50 -2.11
C ARG A 63 -7.67 -14.25 -0.94
N VAL A 64 -7.10 -14.07 0.24
CA VAL A 64 -7.88 -13.71 1.42
C VAL A 64 -8.50 -12.34 1.15
N ALA A 65 -9.82 -12.31 0.98
CA ALA A 65 -10.57 -11.07 0.84
C ALA A 65 -10.63 -10.36 2.20
N ALA A 66 -10.50 -9.03 2.21
CA ALA A 66 -10.73 -8.26 3.42
C ALA A 66 -12.22 -8.32 3.82
N ALA A 67 -12.49 -8.46 5.11
CA ALA A 67 -13.85 -8.27 5.65
C ALA A 67 -14.31 -6.83 5.38
N ARG A 68 -15.59 -6.66 5.06
CA ARG A 68 -16.18 -5.36 4.72
C ARG A 68 -16.48 -4.53 5.97
N GLY A 69 -16.07 -3.27 5.94
CA GLY A 69 -16.43 -2.25 6.91
C GLY A 69 -17.40 -1.22 6.33
N ALA A 70 -17.21 0.05 6.72
CA ALA A 70 -18.05 1.15 6.26
C ALA A 70 -17.82 1.47 4.78
N THR A 71 -18.88 1.92 4.09
CA THR A 71 -18.78 2.60 2.80
C THR A 71 -18.59 4.09 3.03
N ILE A 72 -17.65 4.70 2.32
CA ILE A 72 -17.37 6.15 2.36
C ILE A 72 -17.52 6.78 0.96
N GLY A 73 -17.47 8.11 0.88
CA GLY A 73 -17.55 8.88 -0.34
C GLY A 73 -18.89 9.57 -0.56
N GLY A 74 -19.99 8.92 -0.16
CA GLY A 74 -21.32 9.51 -0.30
C GLY A 74 -21.55 10.73 0.61
N PRO A 75 -22.59 11.54 0.33
CA PRO A 75 -22.99 12.65 1.19
C PRO A 75 -23.17 12.22 2.65
N GLY A 76 -22.63 13.02 3.57
CA GLY A 76 -22.70 12.74 5.01
C GLY A 76 -21.79 11.62 5.52
N SER A 77 -20.98 11.00 4.65
CA SER A 77 -19.92 10.09 5.09
C SER A 77 -18.73 10.87 5.68
N ALA A 78 -17.82 10.16 6.35
CA ALA A 78 -16.61 10.76 6.95
C ALA A 78 -15.74 11.53 5.93
N CYS A 79 -15.85 11.19 4.64
CA CYS A 79 -15.19 11.85 3.54
C CYS A 79 -16.15 11.93 2.36
N ALA A 80 -16.69 13.11 2.06
CA ALA A 80 -17.46 13.33 0.84
C ALA A 80 -16.49 13.35 -0.36
N LEU A 81 -16.75 12.50 -1.36
CA LEU A 81 -15.90 12.27 -2.54
C LEU A 81 -16.82 12.06 -3.75
N PRO A 82 -16.35 12.26 -4.99
CA PRO A 82 -17.18 12.01 -6.18
C PRO A 82 -17.29 10.52 -6.54
N VAL A 83 -16.79 9.63 -5.68
CA VAL A 83 -16.88 8.17 -5.80
C VAL A 83 -17.19 7.57 -4.44
N THR A 84 -17.81 6.40 -4.42
CA THR A 84 -17.96 5.60 -3.19
C THR A 84 -17.18 4.31 -3.28
N PHE A 85 -16.71 3.83 -2.13
CA PHE A 85 -16.07 2.53 -1.98
C PHE A 85 -16.16 2.03 -0.54
N THR A 86 -15.92 0.73 -0.36
CA THR A 86 -15.97 0.05 0.94
C THR A 86 -14.58 -0.02 1.54
N LEU A 87 -14.45 0.38 2.80
CA LEU A 87 -13.24 0.16 3.60
C LEU A 87 -13.22 -1.25 4.16
N ALA A 88 -12.03 -1.74 4.50
CA ALA A 88 -11.90 -2.96 5.28
C ALA A 88 -12.45 -2.76 6.71
N GLU A 89 -12.89 -3.84 7.34
CA GLU A 89 -13.37 -3.84 8.70
C GLU A 89 -12.33 -3.21 9.66
N ARG A 90 -12.81 -2.37 10.58
CA ARG A 90 -12.00 -1.61 11.56
C ARG A 90 -11.04 -0.56 10.96
N TRP A 91 -11.09 -0.28 9.66
CA TRP A 91 -10.44 0.91 9.12
C TRP A 91 -11.32 2.14 9.36
N LYS A 92 -10.70 3.27 9.71
CA LYS A 92 -11.44 4.50 10.04
C LYS A 92 -11.05 5.64 9.10
N ALA A 93 -12.03 6.13 8.34
CA ALA A 93 -11.86 7.32 7.51
C ALA A 93 -11.88 8.61 8.34
N VAL A 94 -11.01 9.54 7.97
CA VAL A 94 -10.95 10.91 8.47
C VAL A 94 -10.70 11.84 7.28
N ALA A 95 -11.50 12.91 7.17
CA ALA A 95 -11.28 13.94 6.16
C ALA A 95 -9.98 14.70 6.44
N VAL A 96 -9.26 15.03 5.38
CA VAL A 96 -8.16 15.99 5.45
C VAL A 96 -8.76 17.39 5.38
N ASP A 97 -8.80 18.07 6.52
CA ASP A 97 -9.37 19.41 6.65
C ASP A 97 -8.26 20.45 6.83
N THR A 98 -8.05 21.28 5.82
CA THR A 98 -7.07 22.37 5.89
C THR A 98 -7.36 23.38 6.97
N GLY A 99 -8.62 23.69 7.26
CA GLY A 99 -8.97 24.65 8.31
C GLY A 99 -8.65 24.12 9.71
N ARG A 100 -8.81 22.80 9.91
CA ARG A 100 -8.35 22.12 11.13
C ARG A 100 -6.82 22.09 11.20
N LEU A 101 -6.15 21.75 10.09
CA LEU A 101 -4.69 21.69 10.05
C LEU A 101 -4.04 23.05 10.30
N THR A 102 -4.59 24.15 9.78
CA THR A 102 -4.10 25.50 10.09
C THR A 102 -4.31 25.85 11.55
N ALA A 103 -5.48 25.53 12.12
CA ALA A 103 -5.76 25.77 13.54
C ALA A 103 -4.82 24.98 14.47
N GLU A 104 -4.41 23.76 14.08
CA GLU A 104 -3.47 22.94 14.84
C GLU A 104 -2.00 23.36 14.65
N ALA A 105 -1.66 23.88 13.46
CA ALA A 105 -0.32 24.36 13.14
C ALA A 105 -0.01 25.74 13.75
N GLY A 106 -1.04 26.53 14.08
CA GLY A 106 -0.94 27.88 14.62
C GLY A 106 -0.75 28.94 13.52
N ASP A 107 -0.82 30.21 13.92
CA ASP A 107 -0.76 31.37 12.99
C ASP A 107 0.60 31.51 12.26
N ASP A 108 1.61 30.75 12.67
CA ASP A 108 2.96 30.79 12.11
C ASP A 108 3.13 29.96 10.81
N VAL A 109 2.13 29.16 10.43
CA VAL A 109 2.20 28.33 9.21
C VAL A 109 1.39 28.97 8.09
N ASP A 110 2.11 29.34 7.03
CA ASP A 110 1.53 29.89 5.80
C ASP A 110 0.60 28.86 5.13
N ALA A 111 -0.58 29.32 4.71
CA ALA A 111 -1.60 28.47 4.08
C ALA A 111 -1.12 27.86 2.75
N ASP A 112 -0.28 28.55 1.99
CA ASP A 112 0.30 28.06 0.74
C ASP A 112 1.32 26.96 1.01
N VAL A 113 2.07 27.06 2.12
CA VAL A 113 2.99 26.01 2.55
C VAL A 113 2.22 24.75 2.96
N LEU A 114 1.13 24.90 3.72
CA LEU A 114 0.27 23.78 4.08
C LEU A 114 -0.36 23.14 2.83
N ASP A 115 -0.87 23.94 1.89
CA ASP A 115 -1.44 23.45 0.65
C ASP A 115 -0.40 22.68 -0.19
N ALA A 116 0.82 23.19 -0.29
CA ALA A 116 1.92 22.52 -0.98
C ALA A 116 2.23 21.13 -0.39
N VAL A 117 2.18 20.97 0.94
CA VAL A 117 2.39 19.67 1.62
C VAL A 117 1.25 18.68 1.35
N LEU A 118 0.04 19.19 1.12
CA LEU A 118 -1.14 18.36 0.83
C LEU A 118 -1.27 18.00 -0.65
N ARG A 119 -0.37 18.48 -1.52
CA ARG A 119 -0.38 18.18 -2.96
C ARG A 119 0.57 17.06 -3.32
N GLN A 120 0.16 16.25 -4.29
CA GLN A 120 1.02 15.31 -4.98
C GLN A 120 0.67 15.31 -6.47
N GLY A 121 1.47 16.02 -7.26
CA GLY A 121 1.19 16.24 -8.67
C GLY A 121 -0.11 17.02 -8.86
N PRO A 122 -1.05 16.57 -9.71
CA PRO A 122 -2.28 17.30 -10.02
C PRO A 122 -3.38 17.15 -8.96
N VAL A 123 -3.14 16.40 -7.88
CA VAL A 123 -4.16 16.09 -6.87
C VAL A 123 -3.75 16.53 -5.47
N ARG A 124 -4.75 16.72 -4.61
CA ARG A 124 -4.63 17.13 -3.22
C ARG A 124 -5.27 16.10 -2.29
N ALA A 125 -4.69 15.89 -1.12
CA ALA A 125 -5.19 14.93 -0.13
C ALA A 125 -6.58 15.36 0.37
N ALA A 126 -7.53 14.43 0.34
CA ALA A 126 -8.93 14.68 0.71
C ALA A 126 -9.39 13.80 1.89
N CYS A 127 -8.86 12.58 1.99
CA CYS A 127 -9.24 11.64 3.04
C CYS A 127 -8.09 10.69 3.36
N GLU A 128 -8.03 10.25 4.60
CA GLU A 128 -7.15 9.17 5.03
C GLU A 128 -7.97 8.12 5.77
N ALA A 129 -7.80 6.85 5.39
CA ALA A 129 -8.34 5.73 6.15
C ALA A 129 -7.23 5.10 6.98
N ASP A 130 -7.34 5.26 8.31
CA ASP A 130 -6.41 4.74 9.31
C ASP A 130 -6.62 3.23 9.52
N ALA A 131 -5.56 2.45 9.30
CA ALA A 131 -5.55 1.01 9.44
C ALA A 131 -5.12 0.53 10.85
N LYS A 132 -4.70 1.44 11.74
CA LYS A 132 -4.29 1.14 13.13
C LYS A 132 -5.34 0.43 13.95
N PRO A 133 -6.63 0.78 13.89
CA PRO A 133 -7.64 0.03 14.64
C PRO A 133 -7.82 -1.40 14.11
N ALA A 134 -7.34 -1.71 12.91
CA ALA A 134 -7.28 -3.06 12.35
C ALA A 134 -5.93 -3.79 12.62
N GLY A 135 -4.97 -3.14 13.29
CA GLY A 135 -3.66 -3.72 13.63
C GLY A 135 -2.54 -3.45 12.62
N HIS A 136 -2.70 -2.47 11.73
CA HIS A 136 -1.67 -2.04 10.78
C HIS A 136 -1.20 -0.60 11.08
N ILE A 137 0.02 -0.23 10.73
CA ILE A 137 0.60 1.11 10.94
C ILE A 137 0.30 2.06 9.76
N GLY A 138 -0.06 1.52 8.59
CA GLY A 138 -0.28 2.25 7.36
C GLY A 138 -1.66 2.85 7.18
N PHE A 139 -1.86 3.42 5.99
CA PHE A 139 -3.05 4.18 5.62
C PHE A 139 -3.40 3.92 4.17
N LEU A 140 -4.69 4.06 3.85
CA LEU A 140 -5.16 4.28 2.48
C LEU A 140 -5.46 5.77 2.35
N ARG A 141 -4.72 6.46 1.48
CA ARG A 141 -4.93 7.89 1.21
C ARG A 141 -5.79 8.07 -0.02
N VAL A 142 -6.72 9.03 0.06
CA VAL A 142 -7.55 9.45 -1.05
C VAL A 142 -7.17 10.88 -1.41
N TRP A 143 -6.94 11.08 -2.70
CA TRP A 143 -6.61 12.36 -3.28
C TRP A 143 -7.67 12.74 -4.31
N THR A 144 -7.96 14.02 -4.42
CA THR A 144 -8.89 14.58 -5.41
C THR A 144 -8.20 15.72 -6.16
N GLY A 145 -8.54 15.89 -7.42
CA GLY A 145 -8.12 17.04 -8.22
C GLY A 145 -9.31 17.77 -8.81
N ASP A 146 -9.06 18.94 -9.37
CA ASP A 146 -10.06 19.65 -10.15
C ASP A 146 -10.37 18.89 -11.45
N GLY A 147 -11.58 19.09 -11.98
CA GLY A 147 -11.97 18.58 -13.28
C GLY A 147 -11.01 19.03 -14.40
N GLY A 148 -10.66 18.11 -15.29
CA GLY A 148 -9.76 18.36 -16.41
C GLY A 148 -9.98 17.35 -17.55
N GLY A 149 -9.29 17.56 -18.66
CA GLY A 149 -9.35 16.66 -19.83
C GLY A 149 -8.47 15.41 -19.72
N ASP A 150 -7.68 15.29 -18.65
CA ASP A 150 -6.76 14.17 -18.45
C ASP A 150 -7.51 12.88 -18.11
N ASP A 151 -7.05 11.78 -18.70
CA ASP A 151 -7.54 10.45 -18.34
C ASP A 151 -6.90 9.94 -17.03
N ALA A 152 -7.47 8.86 -16.48
CA ALA A 152 -7.01 8.28 -15.22
C ALA A 152 -5.53 7.87 -15.24
N ARG A 153 -5.01 7.44 -16.39
CA ARG A 153 -3.60 7.03 -16.50
C ARG A 153 -2.69 8.24 -16.46
N THR A 154 -3.02 9.30 -17.19
CA THR A 154 -2.25 10.56 -17.20
C THR A 154 -2.17 11.16 -15.80
N VAL A 155 -3.29 11.21 -15.07
CA VAL A 155 -3.31 11.64 -13.66
C VAL A 155 -2.37 10.80 -12.79
N LEU A 156 -2.40 9.48 -12.96
CA LEU A 156 -1.62 8.56 -12.14
C LEU A 156 -0.11 8.62 -12.47
N GLU A 157 0.26 8.85 -13.74
CA GLU A 157 1.63 9.08 -14.15
C GLU A 157 2.19 10.37 -13.53
N ALA A 158 1.41 11.46 -13.55
CA ALA A 158 1.78 12.71 -12.90
C ALA A 158 1.87 12.58 -11.36
N PHE A 159 0.96 11.82 -10.74
CA PHE A 159 0.99 11.52 -9.31
C PHE A 159 2.26 10.76 -8.88
N VAL A 160 2.69 9.77 -9.66
CA VAL A 160 3.93 9.01 -9.39
C VAL A 160 5.17 9.86 -9.67
N ALA A 161 5.16 10.66 -10.74
CA ALA A 161 6.28 11.52 -11.10
C ALA A 161 6.54 12.62 -10.07
N ALA A 162 5.51 13.09 -9.38
CA ALA A 162 5.63 14.05 -8.28
C ALA A 162 6.24 13.45 -7.01
N GLN A 163 6.35 12.12 -6.91
CA GLN A 163 6.99 11.44 -5.79
C GLN A 163 8.45 11.12 -6.15
N GLU A 164 9.38 11.76 -5.45
CA GLU A 164 10.80 11.46 -5.60
C GLU A 164 11.14 10.04 -5.14
N HIS A 165 12.30 9.52 -5.56
CA HIS A 165 12.79 8.19 -5.20
C HIS A 165 11.88 7.02 -5.63
N THR A 166 11.08 7.22 -6.68
CA THR A 166 10.24 6.18 -7.27
C THR A 166 10.94 5.41 -8.39
N SER A 167 10.59 4.14 -8.56
CA SER A 167 11.12 3.30 -9.65
C SER A 167 10.19 2.15 -10.01
N GLY A 168 10.39 1.60 -11.21
CA GLY A 168 9.75 0.35 -11.64
C GLY A 168 8.23 0.42 -11.76
N ALA A 169 7.68 1.59 -12.09
CA ALA A 169 6.24 1.78 -12.26
C ALA A 169 5.66 0.89 -13.37
N ARG A 170 4.57 0.19 -13.05
CA ARG A 170 3.83 -0.68 -13.97
C ARG A 170 2.36 -0.34 -13.91
N TYR A 171 1.82 0.08 -15.04
CA TYR A 171 0.44 0.55 -15.17
C TYR A 171 -0.44 -0.50 -15.84
N ARG A 172 -1.69 -0.60 -15.39
CA ARG A 172 -2.73 -1.41 -16.02
C ARG A 172 -4.09 -0.73 -15.92
N SER A 173 -4.97 -0.99 -16.87
CA SER A 173 -6.36 -0.57 -16.78
C SER A 173 -7.17 -1.52 -15.88
N PHE A 174 -8.28 -1.03 -15.35
CA PHE A 174 -9.30 -1.85 -14.68
C PHE A 174 -10.68 -1.22 -14.87
N THR A 175 -11.72 -1.99 -14.58
CA THR A 175 -13.10 -1.50 -14.50
C THR A 175 -13.71 -1.88 -13.15
N SER A 176 -14.52 -0.99 -12.59
CA SER A 176 -15.31 -1.25 -11.37
C SER A 176 -16.49 -0.29 -11.30
N GLY A 177 -17.69 -0.79 -10.96
CA GLY A 177 -18.84 0.07 -10.69
C GLY A 177 -19.20 1.06 -11.80
N GLY A 178 -19.01 0.66 -13.07
CA GLY A 178 -19.23 1.52 -14.25
C GLY A 178 -18.08 2.48 -14.58
N LEU A 179 -17.04 2.54 -13.75
CA LEU A 179 -15.86 3.35 -13.97
C LEU A 179 -14.79 2.57 -14.74
N THR A 180 -14.08 3.27 -15.63
CA THR A 180 -12.81 2.82 -16.20
C THR A 180 -11.69 3.57 -15.49
N GLY A 181 -10.69 2.85 -15.00
CA GLY A 181 -9.58 3.42 -14.25
C GLY A 181 -8.22 2.89 -14.66
N ALA A 182 -7.19 3.48 -14.09
CA ALA A 182 -5.80 3.05 -14.21
C ALA A 182 -5.25 2.68 -12.83
N GLU A 183 -4.37 1.70 -12.79
CA GLU A 183 -3.73 1.22 -11.57
C GLU A 183 -2.23 1.10 -11.79
N VAL A 184 -1.44 1.53 -10.81
CA VAL A 184 0.02 1.49 -10.83
C VAL A 184 0.55 0.70 -9.65
N ALA A 185 1.55 -0.16 -9.91
CA ALA A 185 2.41 -0.73 -8.89
C ALA A 185 3.84 -0.22 -9.13
N TYR A 186 4.51 0.25 -8.07
CA TYR A 186 5.85 0.83 -8.17
C TYR A 186 6.62 0.62 -6.86
N ARG A 187 7.87 1.10 -6.80
CA ARG A 187 8.66 1.13 -5.58
C ARG A 187 8.99 2.55 -5.19
N TYR A 188 8.94 2.85 -3.90
CA TYR A 188 9.34 4.14 -3.32
C TYR A 188 10.50 3.96 -2.33
N GLY A 189 11.34 4.99 -2.19
CA GLY A 189 12.47 5.00 -1.26
C GLY A 189 13.77 4.41 -1.82
N GLY A 190 13.90 4.34 -3.15
CA GLY A 190 15.16 3.99 -3.78
C GLY A 190 16.26 4.98 -3.40
N GLY A 191 17.38 4.47 -2.85
CA GLY A 191 18.49 5.31 -2.38
C GLY A 191 18.34 5.82 -0.94
N LEU A 192 17.21 5.54 -0.27
CA LEU A 192 17.07 5.81 1.17
C LEU A 192 17.68 4.67 2.01
N PRO A 193 18.16 4.92 3.25
CA PRO A 193 18.74 3.89 4.11
C PRO A 193 17.83 2.69 4.39
N GLN A 194 16.52 2.90 4.36
CA GLN A 194 15.50 1.88 4.61
C GLN A 194 15.27 0.97 3.38
N GLY A 195 15.81 1.36 2.22
CA GLY A 195 15.62 0.66 0.95
C GLY A 195 14.24 0.90 0.33
N ALA A 196 14.08 0.42 -0.90
CA ALA A 196 12.87 0.63 -1.67
C ALA A 196 11.74 -0.31 -1.21
N LYS A 197 10.55 0.22 -0.94
CA LYS A 197 9.33 -0.52 -0.56
C LYS A 197 8.26 -0.49 -1.66
N PRO A 198 7.40 -1.52 -1.75
CA PRO A 198 6.31 -1.53 -2.74
C PRO A 198 5.23 -0.51 -2.37
N GLU A 199 4.69 0.15 -3.38
CA GLU A 199 3.51 1.00 -3.29
C GLU A 199 2.56 0.71 -4.45
N ARG A 200 1.29 1.10 -4.27
CA ARG A 200 0.24 0.87 -5.25
C ARG A 200 -0.77 2.01 -5.19
N ALA A 201 -1.18 2.49 -6.35
CA ALA A 201 -2.23 3.49 -6.45
C ALA A 201 -3.17 3.16 -7.61
N LEU A 202 -4.40 3.67 -7.54
CA LEU A 202 -5.36 3.65 -8.63
C LEU A 202 -5.93 5.04 -8.84
N ALA A 203 -6.39 5.31 -10.05
CA ALA A 203 -7.08 6.53 -10.41
C ALA A 203 -8.36 6.19 -11.21
N VAL A 204 -9.39 7.00 -11.00
CA VAL A 204 -10.58 7.11 -11.84
C VAL A 204 -10.86 8.59 -12.08
N VAL A 205 -11.54 8.90 -13.17
CA VAL A 205 -11.98 10.27 -13.48
C VAL A 205 -13.50 10.31 -13.42
N THR A 206 -14.03 11.33 -12.76
CA THR A 206 -15.46 11.62 -12.65
C THR A 206 -15.75 12.99 -13.27
N PRO A 207 -17.02 13.36 -13.51
CA PRO A 207 -17.37 14.72 -13.92
C PRO A 207 -16.86 15.81 -12.96
N ASP A 208 -16.75 15.49 -11.67
CA ASP A 208 -16.29 16.41 -10.62
C ASP A 208 -14.76 16.39 -10.44
N GLY A 209 -14.04 15.59 -11.23
CA GLY A 209 -12.58 15.50 -11.21
C GLY A 209 -12.02 14.10 -10.92
N PRO A 210 -10.68 13.96 -10.94
CA PRO A 210 -10.02 12.70 -10.67
C PRO A 210 -10.02 12.35 -9.19
N VAL A 211 -10.05 11.04 -8.91
CA VAL A 211 -9.84 10.48 -7.57
C VAL A 211 -8.71 9.46 -7.63
N VAL A 212 -7.71 9.63 -6.77
CA VAL A 212 -6.60 8.68 -6.59
C VAL A 212 -6.72 8.01 -5.24
N LEU A 213 -6.69 6.67 -5.20
CA LEU A 213 -6.52 5.89 -3.98
C LEU A 213 -5.09 5.37 -3.95
N HIS A 214 -4.35 5.63 -2.87
CA HIS A 214 -2.94 5.27 -2.72
C HIS A 214 -2.70 4.47 -1.46
N LEU A 215 -2.15 3.26 -1.63
CA LEU A 215 -1.71 2.38 -0.55
C LEU A 215 -0.19 2.45 -0.43
N GLY A 216 0.26 2.98 0.70
CA GLY A 216 1.61 2.81 1.21
C GLY A 216 1.63 1.87 2.42
N GLY A 217 2.79 1.31 2.73
CA GLY A 217 3.06 0.64 4.01
C GLY A 217 4.38 1.14 4.60
N LEU A 218 4.64 0.86 5.88
CA LEU A 218 5.94 1.07 6.51
C LEU A 218 7.01 0.27 5.77
N ASP A 219 6.70 -0.99 5.46
CA ASP A 219 7.56 -1.92 4.73
C ASP A 219 6.76 -2.84 3.79
N GLY A 220 7.45 -3.78 3.15
CA GLY A 220 6.83 -4.72 2.21
C GLY A 220 5.93 -5.78 2.87
N ALA A 221 6.16 -6.16 4.12
CA ALA A 221 5.30 -7.11 4.83
C ALA A 221 3.97 -6.45 5.19
N GLU A 222 4.03 -5.23 5.68
CA GLU A 222 2.84 -4.45 5.98
C GLU A 222 2.04 -4.11 4.74
N PHE A 223 2.70 -3.67 3.66
CA PHE A 223 2.04 -3.43 2.38
C PHE A 223 1.25 -4.66 1.89
N ARG A 224 1.85 -5.86 2.00
CA ARG A 224 1.17 -7.12 1.63
C ARG A 224 -0.02 -7.41 2.54
N ALA A 225 0.10 -7.17 3.84
CA ALA A 225 -0.97 -7.38 4.80
C ALA A 225 -2.18 -6.45 4.54
N MET A 226 -1.93 -5.22 4.08
CA MET A 226 -2.99 -4.25 3.76
C MET A 226 -3.50 -4.33 2.31
N THR A 227 -2.83 -5.07 1.43
CA THR A 227 -3.23 -5.21 0.02
C THR A 227 -4.69 -5.68 -0.15
N PRO A 228 -5.22 -6.64 0.63
CA PRO A 228 -6.63 -7.03 0.55
C PRO A 228 -7.62 -5.88 0.81
N ALA A 229 -7.27 -4.91 1.66
CA ALA A 229 -8.12 -3.75 1.93
C ALA A 229 -8.17 -2.80 0.72
N PHE A 230 -7.03 -2.55 0.08
CA PHE A 230 -6.96 -1.76 -1.16
C PHE A 230 -7.74 -2.42 -2.30
N GLU A 231 -7.69 -3.75 -2.40
CA GLU A 231 -8.44 -4.48 -3.41
C GLU A 231 -9.94 -4.46 -3.16
N LEU A 232 -10.37 -4.57 -1.90
CA LEU A 232 -11.77 -4.35 -1.55
C LEU A 232 -12.24 -2.95 -1.94
N ALA A 233 -11.43 -1.91 -1.68
CA ALA A 233 -11.75 -0.55 -2.08
C ALA A 233 -11.88 -0.43 -3.61
N ARG A 234 -10.92 -0.96 -4.37
CA ARG A 234 -10.97 -1.00 -5.84
C ARG A 234 -12.21 -1.72 -6.35
N ASP A 235 -12.50 -2.91 -5.84
CA ASP A 235 -13.54 -3.80 -6.36
C ASP A 235 -14.97 -3.34 -5.99
N THR A 236 -15.08 -2.39 -5.05
CA THR A 236 -16.35 -1.77 -4.64
C THR A 236 -16.48 -0.31 -5.10
N LEU A 237 -15.48 0.19 -5.82
CA LEU A 237 -15.41 1.55 -6.33
C LEU A 237 -16.51 1.78 -7.38
N ARG A 238 -17.23 2.89 -7.25
CA ARG A 238 -18.28 3.35 -8.18
C ARG A 238 -18.45 4.86 -8.08
N ALA A 239 -19.03 5.49 -9.11
CA ALA A 239 -19.43 6.89 -9.02
C ALA A 239 -20.47 7.11 -7.91
N VAL A 240 -20.50 8.32 -7.33
CA VAL A 240 -21.61 8.79 -6.50
C VAL A 240 -22.82 9.12 -7.36
#